data_AF-A0A379JI31-F1
#
_entry.id   AF-A0A379JI31-F1
#
_cell.length_a   1.000
_cell.length_b   1.000
_cell.length_c   1.000
_cell.angle_alpha   90.00
_cell.angle_beta   90.00
_cell.angle_gamma   90.00
#
_symmetry.space_group_name_H-M   'P 1'
#
loop_
_entity.id
_entity.type
_entity.pdbx_description
1 polymer ?
#
loop_
_entity_poly.entity_id
_entity_poly.type
_entity_poly.pdbx_seq_one_letter_code
_entity_poly.pdbx_strand_id
1 'polypeptide(L)'
;MYFVPEPWYSYPKLEQAHRGHEAFRTLRVEGRSAFLVDERNYGGYRNCRIWVAVPSGGTIHLEYAPREAAVAWDVCGAALEIATLIARRVR
;
A
#
# COMPACT_ATOMS: atom_id res chain seq x y z
N MET A 1 -3.14 -11.34 5.00
CA MET A 1 -2.04 -10.53 4.45
C MET A 1 -1.57 -11.21 3.19
N TYR A 2 -1.55 -10.50 2.06
CA TYR A 2 -1.10 -11.02 0.78
C TYR A 2 -0.01 -10.09 0.23
N PHE A 3 1.04 -10.69 -0.33
CA PHE A 3 2.18 -9.98 -0.92
C PHE A 3 2.32 -10.45 -2.36
N VAL A 4 2.17 -9.53 -3.32
CA VAL A 4 2.30 -9.82 -4.74
C VAL A 4 3.34 -8.88 -5.32
N PRO A 5 4.48 -9.39 -5.79
CA PRO A 5 5.28 -8.64 -6.74
C PRO A 5 4.42 -8.49 -8.01
N GLU A 6 4.17 -7.26 -8.45
CA GLU A 6 3.49 -6.97 -9.72
C GLU A 6 4.52 -6.54 -10.77
N PRO A 7 5.36 -7.47 -11.29
CA PRO A 7 6.49 -7.13 -12.17
C PRO A 7 6.03 -6.56 -13.52
N TRP A 8 4.76 -6.74 -13.88
CA TRP A 8 4.18 -6.29 -15.14
C TRP A 8 3.75 -4.82 -15.14
N TYR A 9 3.59 -4.21 -13.96
CA TYR A 9 3.16 -2.83 -13.82
C TYR A 9 4.23 -1.97 -13.15
N SER A 10 4.76 -1.01 -13.91
CA SER A 10 5.64 0.01 -13.36
C SER A 10 4.88 0.89 -12.37
N TYR A 11 5.57 1.34 -11.32
CA TYR A 11 5.00 2.21 -10.28
C TYR A 11 4.19 3.40 -10.86
N PRO A 12 4.67 4.16 -11.88
CA PRO A 12 3.91 5.28 -12.43
C PRO A 12 2.56 4.88 -13.04
N LYS A 13 2.46 3.69 -13.63
CA LYS A 13 1.20 3.19 -14.20
C LYS A 13 0.20 2.85 -13.09
N LEU A 14 0.66 2.21 -12.02
CA LEU A 14 -0.18 1.87 -10.87
C LEU A 14 -0.65 3.14 -10.14
N GLU A 15 0.25 4.10 -9.95
CA GLU A 15 -0.07 5.37 -9.33
C GLU A 15 -1.16 6.10 -10.14
N GLN A 16 -0.98 6.19 -11.46
CA GLN A 16 -1.95 6.84 -12.35
C GLN A 16 -3.32 6.13 -12.32
N ALA A 17 -3.34 4.80 -12.27
CA ALA A 17 -4.57 4.02 -12.19
C ALA A 17 -5.35 4.26 -10.88
N HIS A 18 -4.65 4.50 -9.76
CA HIS A 18 -5.27 4.64 -8.44
C HIS A 18 -5.48 6.09 -7.99
N ARG A 19 -4.89 7.07 -8.70
CA ARG A 19 -4.97 8.50 -8.34
C ARG A 19 -6.41 9.04 -8.22
N GLY A 20 -7.37 8.41 -8.89
CA GLY A 20 -8.80 8.77 -8.81
C GLY A 20 -9.55 8.19 -7.60
N HIS A 21 -8.93 7.33 -6.77
CA HIS A 21 -9.59 6.80 -5.58
C HIS A 21 -9.72 7.89 -4.50
N GLU A 22 -10.88 7.95 -3.85
CA GLU A 22 -11.24 8.98 -2.86
C GLU A 22 -10.24 9.09 -1.69
N ALA A 23 -9.63 7.97 -1.31
CA ALA A 23 -8.69 7.88 -0.20
C ALA A 23 -7.24 7.61 -0.63
N PHE A 24 -6.90 7.99 -1.87
CA PHE A 24 -5.53 7.91 -2.40
C PHE A 24 -4.61 8.94 -1.73
N ARG A 25 -3.41 8.50 -1.34
CA ARG A 25 -2.36 9.38 -0.79
C ARG A 25 -0.98 8.95 -1.27
N THR A 26 -0.15 9.91 -1.64
CA THR A 26 1.29 9.68 -1.90
C THR A 26 2.11 9.88 -0.64
N LEU A 27 3.23 9.18 -0.54
CA LEU A 27 4.16 9.22 0.59
C LEU A 27 5.55 8.73 0.15
N ARG A 28 6.50 8.70 1.10
CA ARG A 28 7.79 8.04 0.89
C ARG A 28 7.98 6.91 1.90
N VAL A 29 8.52 5.80 1.42
CA VAL A 29 8.92 4.65 2.24
C VAL A 29 10.39 4.39 1.99
N GLU A 30 11.23 4.53 3.02
CA GLU A 30 12.69 4.36 2.91
C GLU A 30 13.30 5.21 1.76
N GLY A 31 12.81 6.45 1.61
CA GLY A 31 13.24 7.39 0.55
C GLY A 31 12.63 7.12 -0.84
N ARG A 32 11.98 5.98 -1.05
CA ARG A 32 11.36 5.57 -2.31
C ARG A 32 9.95 6.14 -2.43
N SER A 33 9.52 6.40 -3.67
CA SER A 33 8.15 6.82 -3.95
C SER A 33 7.17 5.71 -3.56
N ALA A 34 6.10 6.08 -2.89
CA ALA A 34 5.05 5.18 -2.50
C ALA A 34 3.69 5.87 -2.57
N PHE A 35 2.63 5.10 -2.73
CA PHE A 35 1.27 5.57 -2.54
C PHE A 35 0.44 4.53 -1.81
N LEU A 36 -0.62 4.97 -1.15
CA LEU A 36 -1.57 4.10 -0.47
C LEU A 36 -3.00 4.49 -0.80
N VAL A 37 -3.91 3.55 -0.61
CA VAL A 37 -5.36 3.73 -0.69
C VAL A 37 -5.98 3.18 0.60
N ASP A 38 -6.64 4.05 1.37
CA ASP A 38 -7.40 3.68 2.59
C ASP A 38 -8.85 3.34 2.19
N GLU A 39 -9.12 2.07 1.92
CA GLU A 39 -10.44 1.63 1.50
C GLU A 39 -11.35 1.41 2.72
N ARG A 40 -12.50 2.09 2.69
CA ARG A 40 -13.55 2.00 3.70
C ARG A 40 -14.82 1.50 3.06
N ASN A 41 -15.29 0.33 3.47
CA ASN A 41 -16.56 -0.21 3.01
C ASN A 41 -17.68 0.11 4.00
N TYR A 42 -18.90 0.30 3.47
CA TYR A 42 -20.11 0.59 4.26
C TYR A 42 -20.41 -0.47 5.34
N GLY A 43 -19.91 -1.70 5.20
CA GLY A 43 -20.03 -2.77 6.19
C GLY A 43 -19.05 -2.68 7.38
N GLY A 44 -18.31 -1.57 7.53
CA GLY A 44 -17.32 -1.39 8.60
C GLY A 44 -15.97 -2.06 8.33
N TYR A 45 -15.83 -2.76 7.20
CA TYR A 45 -14.56 -3.33 6.77
C TYR A 45 -13.62 -2.24 6.28
N ARG A 46 -12.38 -2.27 6.75
CA ARG A 46 -11.33 -1.32 6.37
C ARG A 46 -10.06 -2.07 6.02
N ASN A 47 -9.52 -1.79 4.84
CA ASN A 47 -8.25 -2.31 4.35
C ASN A 47 -7.39 -1.15 3.85
N CYS A 48 -6.07 -1.29 3.97
CA CYS A 48 -5.13 -0.34 3.42
C CYS A 48 -4.22 -1.06 2.44
N ARG A 49 -4.20 -0.58 1.20
CA ARG A 49 -3.30 -1.06 0.15
C ARG A 49 -2.19 -0.06 -0.04
N ILE A 50 -0.95 -0.52 -0.09
CA ILE A 50 0.24 0.31 -0.28
C ILE A 50 1.13 -0.26 -1.37
N TRP A 51 1.60 0.64 -2.23
CA TRP A 51 2.53 0.36 -3.31
C TRP A 51 3.80 1.14 -3.10
N VAL A 52 4.95 0.46 -3.18
CA VAL A 52 6.27 1.06 -3.00
C VAL A 52 7.13 0.77 -4.22
N ALA A 53 7.68 1.82 -4.83
CA ALA A 53 8.63 1.68 -5.93
C ALA A 53 9.89 0.95 -5.45
N VAL A 54 10.42 0.02 -6.24
CA VAL A 54 11.71 -0.63 -5.97
C VAL A 54 12.79 -0.23 -6.98
N PRO A 55 14.09 -0.25 -6.60
CA PRO A 55 15.18 0.20 -7.47
C PRO A 55 15.28 -0.53 -8.81
N SER A 56 14.85 -1.80 -8.87
CA SER A 56 14.81 -2.58 -10.11
C SER A 56 13.78 -2.11 -11.14
N GLY A 57 12.98 -1.08 -10.82
CA GLY A 57 11.93 -0.53 -11.68
C GLY A 57 10.55 -1.18 -11.48
N GLY A 58 10.45 -2.18 -10.59
CA GLY A 58 9.19 -2.81 -10.20
C GLY A 58 8.46 -2.08 -9.07
N THR A 59 7.42 -2.74 -8.55
CA THR A 59 6.60 -2.26 -7.44
C THR A 59 6.34 -3.38 -6.44
N ILE A 60 6.47 -3.07 -5.15
CA ILE A 60 5.97 -3.92 -4.06
C ILE A 60 4.52 -3.50 -3.78
N HIS A 61 3.59 -4.45 -3.80
CA HIS A 61 2.22 -4.27 -3.35
C HIS A 61 1.97 -5.05 -2.05
N LEU A 62 1.44 -4.36 -1.05
CA LEU A 62 0.96 -4.94 0.20
C LEU A 62 -0.49 -4.53 0.45
N GLU A 63 -1.34 -5.51 0.75
CA GLU A 63 -2.67 -5.28 1.27
C GLU A 63 -2.76 -5.73 2.74
N TYR A 64 -3.09 -4.78 3.61
CA TYR A 64 -3.36 -5.04 5.02
C TYR A 64 -4.85 -4.91 5.30
N ALA A 65 -5.44 -6.03 5.71
CA ALA A 65 -6.89 -6.22 5.78
C ALA A 65 -7.22 -7.11 6.99
N PRO A 66 -7.32 -6.53 8.21
CA PRO A 66 -7.62 -7.30 9.41
C PRO A 66 -9.10 -7.73 9.43
N ARG A 67 -9.34 -8.97 9.90
CA ARG A 67 -10.67 -9.59 9.90
C ARG A 67 -11.67 -8.90 10.85
N GLU A 68 -11.17 -8.32 11.94
CA GLU A 68 -11.92 -7.53 12.91
C GLU A 68 -11.30 -6.13 13.02
N ALA A 69 -11.35 -5.38 11.92
CA ALA A 69 -10.98 -3.97 11.96
C ALA A 69 -12.03 -3.20 12.77
N ALA A 70 -11.82 -2.99 14.07
CA ALA A 70 -12.61 -1.99 14.79
C ALA A 70 -12.47 -0.64 14.05
N VAL A 71 -13.54 0.15 13.96
CA VAL A 71 -13.56 1.43 13.21
C VAL A 71 -12.40 2.37 13.63
N ALA A 72 -11.87 2.21 14.84
CA ALA A 72 -10.76 2.97 15.40
C ALA A 72 -9.35 2.41 15.12
N TRP A 73 -9.17 1.24 14.51
CA TRP A 73 -7.83 0.72 14.19
C TRP A 73 -7.20 1.47 13.02
N ASP A 74 -5.96 1.93 13.22
CA ASP A 74 -5.16 2.55 12.17
C ASP A 74 -4.57 1.47 11.24
N VAL A 75 -5.42 0.98 10.34
CA VAL A 75 -5.08 -0.03 9.34
C VAL A 75 -3.94 0.44 8.42
N CYS A 76 -3.88 1.73 8.10
CA CYS A 76 -2.82 2.27 7.24
C CYS A 76 -1.49 2.48 7.97
N GLY A 77 -1.51 2.83 9.26
CA GLY A 77 -0.30 2.86 10.09
C GLY A 77 0.38 1.49 10.12
N ALA A 78 -0.38 0.43 10.41
CA ALA A 78 0.14 -0.94 10.38
C ALA A 78 0.66 -1.35 8.99
N ALA A 79 -0.10 -1.04 7.93
CA ALA A 79 0.33 -1.32 6.55
C ALA A 79 1.66 -0.63 6.21
N LEU A 80 1.82 0.62 6.62
CA LEU A 80 3.03 1.41 6.40
C LEU A 80 4.24 0.83 7.14
N GLU A 81 4.08 0.43 8.40
CA GLU A 81 5.15 -0.21 9.17
C GLU A 81 5.63 -1.50 8.50
N ILE A 82 4.70 -2.36 8.07
CA ILE A 82 5.03 -3.61 7.39
C ILE A 82 5.71 -3.34 6.03
N ALA A 83 5.17 -2.42 5.23
CA ALA A 83 5.75 -2.04 3.95
C ALA A 83 7.17 -1.48 4.12
N THR A 84 7.42 -0.70 5.17
CA THR A 84 8.75 -0.18 5.52
C THR A 84 9.72 -1.30 5.87
N LEU A 85 9.29 -2.26 6.69
CA LEU A 85 10.10 -3.43 7.04
C LEU A 85 10.46 -4.29 5.83
N ILE A 86 9.53 -4.46 4.88
CA ILE A 86 9.79 -5.20 3.64
C ILE A 86 10.72 -4.39 2.74
N ALA A 87 10.45 -3.10 2.52
CA ALA A 87 11.26 -2.24 1.66
C ALA A 87 12.72 -2.14 2.13
N ARG A 88 12.98 -2.18 3.43
CA ARG A 88 14.34 -2.26 4.01
C ARG A 88 15.09 -3.53 3.62
N ARG A 89 14.37 -4.66 3.50
CA ARG A 89 14.95 -5.97 3.17
C ARG A 89 15.13 -6.16 1.68
N VAL A 90 14.26 -5.55 0.87
CA VAL A 90 14.35 -5.58 -0.60
C VAL A 90 15.27 -4.44 -1.04
N ARG A 91 16.58 -4.75 -1.15
CA ARG A 91 17.59 -3.84 -1.70
C ARG A 91 17.58 -3.86 -3.22
#